data_AF-A0A940FQ85-F1
#
_entry.id   AF-A0A940FQ85-F1
#
_cell.length_a   1.000
_cell.length_b   1.000
_cell.length_c   1.000
_cell.angle_alpha   90.00
_cell.angle_beta   90.00
_cell.angle_gamma   90.00
#
_symmetry.space_group_name_H-M   'P 1'
#
loop_
_entity.id
_entity.type
_entity.pdbx_description
1 polymer ?
#
loop_
_entity_poly.entity_id
_entity_poly.type
_entity_poly.pdbx_seq_one_letter_code
_entity_poly.pdbx_strand_id
1 'polypeptide(L)'
;MNNYAVRSQQTELIDQADIPFKDWSVCLKELNIINTWLGGHAITIKGVKNLFDRQDISIAEIGCGGGDNLKAINKWATKNGYIFSFTGIDINKACIDFAEKNCKEIKRSKFIVSDYRIAEFDDNIP
;
A
#
# COMPACT_ATOMS: atom_id res chain seq x y z
N MET A 1 -3.10 -32.73 -15.74
CA MET A 1 -3.96 -31.81 -14.96
C MET A 1 -3.23 -30.49 -14.83
N ASN A 2 -3.91 -29.37 -15.04
CA ASN A 2 -3.27 -28.06 -14.95
C ASN A 2 -3.12 -27.67 -13.47
N ASN A 3 -1.89 -27.70 -12.95
CA ASN A 3 -1.60 -27.44 -11.53
C ASN A 3 -2.00 -26.03 -11.06
N TYR A 4 -2.30 -25.12 -11.98
CA TYR A 4 -2.79 -23.76 -11.68
C TYR A 4 -4.31 -23.66 -11.47
N ALA A 5 -5.06 -24.75 -11.70
CA ALA A 5 -6.51 -24.77 -11.50
C ALA A 5 -6.92 -24.88 -10.02
N VAL A 6 -5.98 -25.23 -9.13
CA VAL A 6 -6.22 -25.40 -7.69
C VAL A 6 -5.31 -24.46 -6.93
N ARG A 7 -5.86 -23.76 -5.93
CA ARG A 7 -5.08 -22.88 -5.05
C ARG A 7 -4.02 -23.69 -4.30
N SER A 8 -2.77 -23.22 -4.33
CA SER A 8 -1.71 -23.80 -3.49
C SER A 8 -2.02 -23.64 -2.01
N GLN A 9 -1.73 -24.68 -1.22
CA GLN A 9 -1.83 -24.66 0.24
C GLN A 9 -0.45 -24.48 0.91
N GLN A 10 0.60 -24.28 0.11
CA GLN A 10 1.92 -23.98 0.65
C GLN A 10 1.96 -22.55 1.17
N THR A 11 2.54 -22.37 2.35
CA THR A 11 2.83 -21.07 2.93
C THR A 11 3.75 -20.28 2.02
N GLU A 12 3.50 -18.97 1.90
CA GLU A 12 4.34 -18.11 1.07
C GLU A 12 5.67 -17.83 1.78
N LEU A 13 6.72 -17.55 1.00
CA LEU A 13 8.03 -17.19 1.58
C LEU A 13 7.95 -15.93 2.44
N ILE A 14 7.04 -15.03 2.09
CA ILE A 14 6.81 -13.75 2.77
C ILE A 14 6.16 -13.90 4.14
N ASP A 15 5.56 -15.06 4.43
CA ASP A 15 4.90 -15.36 5.71
C ASP A 15 5.90 -15.79 6.81
N GLN A 16 7.19 -15.90 6.48
CA GLN A 16 8.22 -16.26 7.47
C GLN A 16 8.44 -15.11 8.47
N ALA A 17 8.48 -15.45 9.76
CA ALA A 17 8.60 -14.47 10.84
C ALA A 17 9.91 -13.66 10.82
N ASP A 18 11.02 -14.27 10.39
CA ASP A 18 12.37 -13.74 10.59
C ASP A 18 13.05 -13.27 9.30
N ILE A 19 12.28 -12.69 8.36
CA ILE A 19 12.84 -12.12 7.13
C ILE A 19 13.59 -10.81 7.47
N PRO A 20 14.88 -10.67 7.11
CA PRO A 20 15.64 -9.46 7.37
C PRO A 20 15.05 -8.22 6.68
N PHE A 21 15.13 -7.05 7.33
CA PHE A 21 14.65 -5.79 6.75
C PHE A 21 15.27 -5.49 5.38
N LYS A 22 16.55 -5.87 5.16
CA LYS A 22 17.22 -5.68 3.88
C LYS A 22 16.48 -6.41 2.75
N ASP A 23 16.07 -7.65 2.98
CA ASP A 23 15.41 -8.48 1.98
C ASP A 23 13.98 -7.98 1.73
N TRP A 24 13.27 -7.57 2.78
CA TRP A 24 12.01 -6.82 2.66
C TRP A 24 12.16 -5.58 1.79
N SER A 25 13.18 -4.76 2.04
CA SER A 25 13.38 -3.52 1.31
C SER A 25 13.69 -3.74 -0.18
N VAL A 26 14.32 -4.86 -0.53
CA VAL A 26 14.57 -5.26 -1.93
C VAL A 26 13.25 -5.74 -2.55
N CYS A 27 12.56 -6.66 -1.88
CA CYS A 27 11.28 -7.20 -2.35
C CYS A 27 10.25 -6.08 -2.61
N LEU A 28 10.09 -5.14 -1.69
CA LEU A 28 9.16 -4.01 -1.85
C LEU A 28 9.53 -3.11 -3.05
N LYS A 29 10.82 -2.87 -3.29
CA LYS A 29 11.26 -2.12 -4.48
C LYS A 29 10.97 -2.88 -5.76
N GLU A 30 11.21 -4.19 -5.78
CA GLU A 30 10.92 -5.05 -6.93
C GLU A 30 9.42 -5.12 -7.21
N LEU A 31 8.59 -5.23 -6.17
CA LEU A 31 7.13 -5.16 -6.29
C LEU A 31 6.68 -3.83 -6.91
N ASN A 32 7.23 -2.71 -6.46
CA ASN A 32 6.93 -1.40 -7.06
C ASN A 32 7.36 -1.32 -8.53
N ILE A 33 8.53 -1.87 -8.89
CA ILE A 33 8.97 -1.99 -10.28
C ILE A 33 7.92 -2.77 -11.07
N ILE A 34 7.59 -4.00 -10.65
CA ILE A 34 6.63 -4.87 -11.35
C ILE A 34 5.27 -4.16 -11.51
N ASN A 35 4.74 -3.56 -10.44
CA ASN A 35 3.47 -2.81 -10.47
C ASN A 35 3.51 -1.58 -11.38
N THR A 36 4.68 -0.96 -11.55
CA THR A 36 4.87 0.13 -12.51
C THR A 36 4.86 -0.39 -13.95
N TRP A 37 5.61 -1.46 -14.24
CA TRP A 37 5.77 -1.99 -15.61
C TRP A 37 4.55 -2.75 -16.12
N LEU A 38 3.89 -3.52 -15.25
CA LEU A 38 2.72 -4.33 -15.61
C LEU A 38 1.39 -3.60 -15.37
N GLY A 39 1.43 -2.32 -14.98
CA GLY A 39 0.24 -1.47 -14.87
C GLY A 39 -0.57 -1.62 -13.58
N GLY A 40 -0.03 -2.27 -12.56
CA GLY A 40 -0.64 -2.40 -11.22
C GLY A 40 -1.06 -1.04 -10.62
N HIS A 41 -0.19 -0.03 -10.64
CA HIS A 41 -0.58 1.29 -10.14
C HIS A 41 -1.62 1.98 -11.03
N ALA A 42 -1.58 1.75 -12.34
CA ALA A 42 -2.52 2.34 -13.28
C ALA A 42 -3.94 1.80 -13.07
N ILE A 43 -4.09 0.50 -12.79
CA ILE A 43 -5.40 -0.09 -12.48
C ILE A 43 -5.94 0.41 -11.14
N THR A 44 -5.09 0.55 -10.11
CA THR A 44 -5.47 1.13 -8.82
C THR A 44 -5.99 2.55 -8.98
N ILE A 45 -5.25 3.42 -9.69
CA ILE A 45 -5.67 4.80 -9.95
C ILE A 45 -7.00 4.84 -10.73
N LYS A 46 -7.18 3.95 -11.71
CA LYS A 46 -8.44 3.85 -12.46
C LYS A 46 -9.60 3.45 -11.55
N GLY A 47 -9.39 2.53 -10.62
CA GLY A 47 -10.36 2.15 -9.60
C GLY A 47 -10.76 3.35 -8.74
N VAL A 48 -9.77 4.05 -8.18
CA VAL A 48 -10.00 5.26 -7.37
C VAL A 48 -10.84 6.29 -8.14
N LYS A 49 -10.48 6.59 -9.40
CA LYS A 49 -11.24 7.52 -10.27
C LYS A 49 -12.73 7.21 -10.42
N ASN A 50 -13.11 5.94 -10.33
CA ASN A 50 -14.51 5.54 -10.45
C ASN A 50 -15.28 5.65 -9.14
N LEU A 51 -14.60 5.84 -8.02
CA LEU A 51 -15.18 5.77 -6.67
C LEU A 51 -15.37 7.13 -6.02
N PHE A 52 -14.97 8.24 -6.67
CA PHE A 52 -15.09 9.55 -6.04
C PHE A 52 -15.78 10.61 -6.88
N ASP A 53 -16.58 11.42 -6.17
CA ASP A 53 -17.29 12.60 -6.65
C ASP A 53 -16.97 13.85 -5.80
N ARG A 54 -16.12 13.73 -4.77
CA ARG A 54 -15.80 14.81 -3.81
C ARG A 54 -14.34 15.25 -3.85
N GLN A 55 -14.08 16.45 -3.35
CA GLN A 55 -12.74 17.05 -3.31
C GLN A 55 -11.85 16.52 -2.18
N ASP A 56 -12.44 16.11 -1.05
CA ASP A 56 -11.71 15.62 0.14
C ASP A 56 -12.04 14.15 0.41
N ILE A 57 -11.01 13.29 0.33
CA ILE A 57 -11.14 11.84 0.45
C ILE A 57 -10.03 11.31 1.34
N SER A 58 -10.39 10.37 2.20
CA SER A 58 -9.43 9.53 2.91
C SER A 58 -9.42 8.13 2.34
N ILE A 59 -8.22 7.59 2.11
CA ILE A 59 -8.02 6.24 1.61
C ILE A 59 -7.21 5.44 2.64
N ALA A 60 -7.78 4.33 3.09
CA ALA A 60 -7.07 3.34 3.89
C ALA A 60 -6.68 2.14 3.01
N GLU A 61 -5.41 1.73 3.06
CA GLU A 61 -4.90 0.52 2.38
C GLU A 61 -4.45 -0.50 3.43
N ILE A 62 -5.13 -1.66 3.45
CA ILE A 62 -4.82 -2.79 4.32
C ILE A 62 -3.81 -3.69 3.59
N GLY A 63 -2.72 -4.05 4.27
CA GLY A 63 -1.57 -4.68 3.64
C GLY A 63 -0.86 -3.70 2.70
N CYS A 64 -0.58 -2.48 3.17
CA CYS A 64 -0.06 -1.41 2.32
C CYS A 64 1.37 -1.67 1.81
N GLY A 65 2.09 -2.65 2.35
CA GLY A 65 3.45 -2.96 1.93
C GLY A 65 4.34 -1.72 2.00
N GLY A 66 4.96 -1.33 0.88
CA GLY A 66 5.82 -0.15 0.79
C GLY A 66 5.09 1.19 0.60
N GLY A 67 3.75 1.19 0.58
CA GLY A 67 2.92 2.38 0.36
C GLY A 67 2.91 2.91 -1.08
N ASP A 68 3.41 2.13 -2.05
CA ASP A 68 3.60 2.57 -3.43
C ASP A 68 2.29 2.91 -4.14
N ASN A 69 1.20 2.19 -3.84
CA ASN A 69 -0.13 2.54 -4.33
C ASN A 69 -0.60 3.89 -3.79
N LEU A 70 -0.52 4.12 -2.48
CA LEU A 70 -0.85 5.42 -1.86
C LEU A 70 -0.03 6.56 -2.49
N LYS A 71 1.26 6.32 -2.73
CA LYS A 71 2.16 7.27 -3.39
C LYS A 71 1.77 7.56 -4.84
N ALA A 72 1.40 6.52 -5.60
CA ALA A 72 0.93 6.66 -6.97
C ALA A 72 -0.40 7.43 -7.03
N ILE A 73 -1.33 7.15 -6.13
CA ILE A 73 -2.60 7.87 -5.99
C ILE A 73 -2.33 9.33 -5.61
N ASN A 74 -1.50 9.60 -4.60
CA ASN A 74 -1.17 10.96 -4.17
C ASN A 74 -0.56 11.79 -5.31
N LYS A 75 0.37 11.20 -6.08
CA LYS A 75 0.98 11.88 -7.24
C LYS A 75 -0.07 12.22 -8.30
N TRP A 76 -1.01 11.32 -8.57
CA TRP A 76 -2.09 11.59 -9.49
C TRP A 76 -3.08 12.64 -8.93
N ALA A 77 -3.49 12.53 -7.67
CA ALA A 77 -4.42 13.44 -7.00
C ALA A 77 -3.89 14.87 -6.97
N THR A 78 -2.66 15.06 -6.49
CA THR A 78 -1.98 16.36 -6.43
C THR A 78 -1.83 17.01 -7.81
N LYS A 79 -1.49 16.22 -8.84
CA LYS A 79 -1.43 16.70 -10.24
C LYS A 79 -2.78 17.23 -10.75
N ASN A 80 -3.90 16.74 -10.22
CA ASN A 80 -5.25 17.13 -10.63
C ASN A 80 -5.94 18.08 -9.62
N GLY A 81 -5.19 18.62 -8.65
CA GLY A 81 -5.72 19.59 -7.69
C GLY A 81 -6.58 19.00 -6.57
N TYR A 82 -6.54 17.68 -6.36
CA TYR A 82 -7.25 17.02 -5.27
C TYR A 82 -6.37 16.91 -4.01
N ILE A 83 -7.01 16.96 -2.84
CA ILE A 83 -6.36 16.82 -1.54
C ILE A 83 -6.85 15.52 -0.91
N PHE A 84 -5.98 14.51 -0.90
CA PHE A 84 -6.29 13.23 -0.30
C PHE A 84 -5.49 13.03 0.99
N SER A 85 -6.06 12.24 1.89
CA SER A 85 -5.39 11.71 3.06
C SER A 85 -5.29 10.20 2.99
N PHE A 86 -4.23 9.66 3.58
CA PHE A 86 -3.89 8.25 3.43
C PHE A 86 -3.58 7.60 4.77
N THR A 87 -4.09 6.38 4.96
CA THR A 87 -3.71 5.51 6.07
C THR A 87 -3.22 4.18 5.52
N GLY A 88 -1.95 3.85 5.72
CA GLY A 88 -1.40 2.53 5.42
C GLY A 88 -1.43 1.66 6.67
N ILE A 89 -1.98 0.45 6.55
CA ILE A 89 -2.01 -0.54 7.64
C ILE A 89 -1.29 -1.78 7.15
N ASP A 90 -0.36 -2.28 7.94
CA ASP A 90 0.31 -3.55 7.66
C ASP A 90 0.64 -4.25 8.98
N ILE A 91 0.52 -5.57 9.00
CA ILE A 91 0.90 -6.37 10.17
C ILE A 91 2.42 -6.43 10.34
N ASN A 92 3.17 -6.24 9.24
CA ASN A 92 4.61 -6.34 9.22
C ASN A 92 5.28 -4.98 9.47
N LYS A 93 6.07 -4.90 10.54
CA LYS A 93 6.83 -3.70 10.88
C LYS A 93 7.83 -3.28 9.79
N ALA A 94 8.47 -4.22 9.09
CA ALA A 94 9.42 -3.90 8.03
C ALA A 94 8.75 -3.19 6.84
N CYS A 95 7.51 -3.56 6.52
CA CYS A 95 6.69 -2.88 5.52
C CYS A 95 6.43 -1.43 5.93
N ILE A 96 5.94 -1.20 7.15
CA ILE A 96 5.66 0.16 7.65
C ILE A 96 6.93 1.01 7.74
N ASP A 97 8.03 0.48 8.28
CA ASP A 97 9.31 1.19 8.36
C ASP A 97 9.83 1.60 6.96
N PHE A 98 9.55 0.80 5.94
CA PHE A 98 9.85 1.13 4.55
C PHE A 98 8.87 2.17 4.00
N ALA A 99 7.57 2.00 4.25
CA ALA A 99 6.51 2.87 3.76
C ALA A 99 6.67 4.31 4.27
N GLU A 100 6.98 4.50 5.56
CA GLU A 100 7.25 5.82 6.14
C GLU A 100 8.39 6.55 5.40
N LYS A 101 9.48 5.83 5.08
CA LYS A 101 10.61 6.39 4.32
C LYS A 101 10.22 6.67 2.87
N ASN A 102 9.47 5.76 2.26
CA ASN A 102 9.08 5.85 0.85
C ASN A 102 8.04 6.95 0.60
N CYS A 103 7.17 7.20 1.59
CA CYS A 103 6.04 8.13 1.52
C CYS A 103 6.28 9.44 2.28
N LYS A 104 7.52 9.72 2.71
CA LYS A 104 7.89 10.92 3.49
C LYS A 104 7.42 12.27 2.91
N GLU A 105 7.22 12.35 1.60
CA GLU A 105 6.77 13.58 0.91
C GLU A 105 5.24 13.73 0.93
N ILE A 106 4.50 12.71 1.35
CA ILE A 106 3.03 12.72 1.45
C ILE A 106 2.63 13.32 2.80
N LYS A 107 2.30 14.61 2.79
CA LYS A 107 2.01 15.39 4.01
C LYS A 107 0.87 14.83 4.87
N ARG A 108 -0.18 14.31 4.22
CA ARG A 108 -1.40 13.80 4.88
C ARG A 108 -1.41 12.27 4.86
N SER A 109 -0.38 11.66 5.44
CA SER A 109 -0.29 10.20 5.54
C SER A 109 0.05 9.72 6.94
N LYS A 110 -0.56 8.60 7.34
CA LYS A 110 -0.26 7.86 8.57
C LYS A 110 -0.01 6.40 8.21
N PHE A 111 0.97 5.77 8.85
CA PHE A 111 1.27 4.35 8.69
C PHE A 111 1.19 3.66 10.04
N ILE A 112 0.53 2.50 10.08
CA ILE A 112 0.18 1.81 11.32
C ILE A 112 0.62 0.35 11.21
N VAL A 113 1.50 -0.07 12.13
CA VAL A 113 1.82 -1.48 12.33
C VAL A 113 0.69 -2.09 13.15
N SER A 114 -0.20 -2.83 12.51
CA SER A 114 -1.31 -3.48 13.22
C SER A 114 -1.92 -4.61 12.39
N ASP A 115 -2.53 -5.56 13.09
CA ASP A 115 -3.56 -6.39 12.49
C ASP A 115 -4.78 -5.52 12.16
N TYR A 116 -5.22 -5.56 10.90
CA TYR A 116 -6.31 -4.72 10.41
C TYR A 116 -7.62 -4.90 11.19
N ARG A 117 -7.81 -6.04 11.87
CA ARG A 117 -9.02 -6.33 12.65
C ARG A 117 -9.13 -5.50 13.93
N ILE A 118 -8.01 -4.99 14.42
CA ILE A 118 -7.91 -4.15 15.63
C ILE A 118 -7.27 -2.80 15.34
N ALA A 119 -7.02 -2.49 14.05
CA ALA A 119 -6.47 -1.21 13.66
C ALA A 119 -7.49 -0.10 13.95
N GLU A 120 -7.08 0.88 14.74
CA GLU A 120 -7.89 2.05 15.04
C GLU A 120 -7.54 3.19 14.08
N PHE A 121 -8.57 3.88 13.61
CA PHE A 121 -8.45 5.11 12.85
C PHE A 121 -8.73 6.26 13.81
N ASP A 122 -7.84 7.24 13.85
CA ASP A 122 -8.12 8.44 14.63
C ASP A 122 -9.32 9.17 13.98
N ASP A 123 -10.21 9.74 14.79
CA ASP A 123 -11.27 10.64 14.30
C ASP A 123 -10.68 11.84 13.54
N ASN A 124 -9.42 12.16 13.80
CA ASN A 124 -8.62 13.11 13.04
C ASN A 124 -7.97 12.41 11.86
N ILE A 125 -8.78 12.08 10.86
CA ILE A 125 -8.30 11.78 9.52
C ILE A 125 -7.45 12.98 9.05
N PRO A 126 -6.16 12.79 8.70
CA PRO A 126 -5.27 13.90 8.43
C PRO A 126 -5.74 14.80 7.31
#